data_AF-A0A1Y2DIG1-F1
#
_entry.id   AF-A0A1Y2DIG1-F1
#
_cell.length_a   1.000
_cell.length_b   1.000
_cell.length_c   1.000
_cell.angle_alpha   90.00
_cell.angle_beta   90.00
_cell.angle_gamma   90.00
#
_symmetry.space_group_name_H-M   'P 1'
#
loop_
_entity.id
_entity.type
_entity.pdbx_description
1 polymer ?
#
loop_
_entity_poly.entity_id
_entity_poly.type
_entity_poly.pdbx_seq_one_letter_code
_entity_poly.pdbx_strand_id
1 'polypeptide(L)' 'MSIQVQDELSSLWQVPLVTGTVKRGSDVLGVGLIVNDWAAFTGLNTTATEISVLEAAFKLGGQNTSKMRE' A
#
# COMPACT_ATOMS: atom_id res chain seq x y z
N MET A 1 -9.54 10.74 -6.74
CA MET A 1 -8.68 11.91 -6.46
C MET A 1 -8.21 12.48 -7.79
N SER A 2 -8.12 13.80 -7.95
CA SER A 2 -7.53 14.36 -9.19
C SER A 2 -6.01 14.18 -9.18
N ILE A 3 -5.41 14.00 -10.35
CA ILE A 3 -3.96 13.87 -10.51
C ILE A 3 -3.21 15.10 -9.99
N GLN A 4 -3.78 16.31 -10.14
CA GLN A 4 -3.16 17.53 -9.61
C GLN A 4 -3.05 17.50 -8.08
N VAL A 5 -4.13 17.10 -7.39
CA VAL A 5 -4.15 17.04 -5.92
C VAL A 5 -3.19 15.97 -5.40
N GLN A 6 -3.08 14.84 -6.12
CA GLN A 6 -2.13 13.79 -5.78
C GLN A 6 -0.67 14.29 -5.92
N ASP A 7 -0.37 15.07 -6.96
CA ASP A 7 0.96 15.66 -7.18
C ASP A 7 1.30 16.71 -6.11
N GLU A 8 0.36 17.60 -5.79
CA GLU A 8 0.52 18.61 -4.74
C GLU A 8 0.80 17.98 -3.36
N LEU A 9 0.03 16.95 -2.99
CA LEU A 9 0.26 16.25 -1.72
C LEU A 9 1.54 15.42 -1.74
N SER A 10 1.92 14.81 -2.86
CA SER A 10 3.16 14.05 -2.98
C SER A 10 4.38 14.98 -2.81
N SER A 11 4.32 16.18 -3.40
CA SER A 11 5.32 17.22 -3.24
C SER A 11 5.43 17.71 -1.79
N LEU A 12 4.29 17.95 -1.13
CA LEU A 12 4.25 18.42 0.25
C LEU A 12 4.76 17.36 1.25
N TRP A 13 4.36 16.11 1.08
CA TRP A 13 4.69 15.02 2.01
C TRP A 13 6.01 14.32 1.67
N GLN A 14 6.64 14.68 0.55
CA GLN A 14 7.89 14.10 0.04
C GLN A 14 7.87 12.58 -0.11
N VAL A 15 6.68 12.00 -0.28
CA VAL A 15 6.47 10.56 -0.49
C VAL A 15 5.65 10.34 -1.75
N PRO A 16 5.97 9.29 -2.54
CA PRO A 16 5.18 8.95 -3.70
C PRO A 16 3.78 8.48 -3.27
N LEU A 17 2.75 9.11 -3.83
CA LEU A 17 1.36 8.72 -3.61
C LEU A 17 0.87 7.86 -4.78
N VAL A 18 0.09 6.82 -4.47
CA VAL A 18 -0.55 5.94 -5.46
C VAL A 18 -2.02 5.84 -5.12
N THR A 19 -2.88 5.96 -6.13
CA THR A 19 -4.32 5.71 -5.98
C THR A 19 -4.59 4.21 -6.12
N GLY A 20 -5.33 3.62 -5.18
CA GLY A 20 -5.70 2.21 -5.20
C GLY A 20 -6.93 1.93 -4.33
N THR A 21 -7.43 0.70 -4.41
CA THR A 21 -8.58 0.20 -3.63
C THR A 21 -8.15 -0.96 -2.75
N VAL A 22 -8.99 -1.29 -1.77
CA VAL A 22 -8.85 -2.51 -0.96
C VAL A 22 -10.19 -3.24 -0.89
N LYS A 23 -10.19 -4.50 -0.46
CA LYS A 23 -11.43 -5.24 -0.19
C LYS A 23 -12.37 -5.30 -1.41
N ARG A 24 -11.84 -5.58 -2.60
CA ARG A 24 -12.61 -5.75 -3.84
C ARG A 24 -13.22 -4.44 -4.36
N GLY A 25 -12.42 -3.39 -4.44
CA GLY A 25 -12.83 -2.10 -4.99
C GLY A 25 -13.40 -1.11 -3.98
N SER A 26 -13.14 -1.31 -2.68
CA SER A 26 -13.51 -0.32 -1.67
C SER A 26 -12.50 0.82 -1.64
N ASP A 27 -13.02 2.05 -1.73
CA ASP A 27 -12.22 3.28 -1.64
C ASP A 27 -11.87 3.65 -0.18
N VAL A 28 -12.34 2.88 0.80
CA VAL A 28 -12.13 3.13 2.24
C VAL A 28 -10.87 2.41 2.71
N LEU A 29 -9.70 2.96 2.37
CA LEU A 29 -8.40 2.39 2.73
C LEU A 29 -8.19 2.32 4.26
N GLY A 30 -8.57 3.37 5.00
CA GLY A 30 -8.26 3.49 6.44
C GLY A 30 -8.94 2.45 7.36
N VAL A 31 -9.97 1.75 6.90
CA VAL A 31 -10.63 0.65 7.65
C VAL A 31 -10.15 -0.73 7.16
N GLY A 32 -9.52 -0.79 5.99
CA GLY A 32 -9.18 -2.03 5.29
C GLY A 32 -7.68 -2.32 5.16
N LEU A 33 -6.82 -1.39 5.57
CA LEU A 33 -5.37 -1.48 5.44
C LEU A 33 -4.66 -0.77 6.59
N ILE A 34 -3.75 -1.49 7.25
CA ILE A 34 -2.76 -0.94 8.17
C ILE A 34 -1.39 -1.33 7.64
N VAL A 35 -0.47 -0.39 7.51
CA VAL A 35 0.84 -0.64 6.91
C VAL A 35 1.94 0.11 7.66
N ASN A 36 3.10 -0.50 7.70
CA ASN A 36 4.36 0.08 8.11
C ASN A 36 5.48 -0.39 7.16
N ASP A 37 6.71 0.01 7.44
CA ASP A 37 7.85 -0.11 6.51
C ASP A 37 8.21 -1.54 6.07
N TRP A 38 7.73 -2.54 6.82
CA TRP A 38 8.07 -3.97 6.67
C TRP A 38 6.85 -4.90 6.62
N ALA A 39 5.63 -4.40 6.83
CA ALA A 39 4.43 -5.22 6.83
C ALA A 39 3.16 -4.43 6.46
N ALA A 40 2.25 -5.09 5.75
CA ALA A 40 0.90 -4.60 5.51
C ALA A 40 -0.12 -5.64 5.94
N PHE A 41 -1.15 -5.20 6.65
CA PHE A 41 -2.28 -5.99 7.08
C PHE A 41 -3.53 -5.48 6.36
N THR A 42 -4.21 -6.36 5.64
CA THR A 42 -5.43 -6.01 4.89
C THR A 42 -6.55 -7.01 5.17
N GLY A 43 -7.78 -6.61 4.88
CA GLY A 43 -8.94 -7.48 5.02
C GLY A 43 -8.88 -8.71 4.10
N LEU A 44 -9.47 -9.82 4.54
CA LEU A 44 -9.48 -11.11 3.82
C LEU A 44 -10.00 -11.02 2.37
N ASN A 45 -10.90 -10.07 2.10
CA ASN A 45 -11.53 -9.91 0.78
C ASN A 45 -10.71 -9.03 -0.18
N THR A 46 -9.51 -8.59 0.19
CA THR A 46 -8.61 -7.84 -0.70
C THR A 46 -8.06 -8.77 -1.77
N THR A 47 -8.16 -8.34 -3.02
CA THR A 47 -7.80 -9.17 -4.19
C THR A 47 -6.28 -9.23 -4.39
N ALA A 48 -5.79 -10.26 -5.08
CA ALA A 48 -4.35 -10.39 -5.39
C ALA A 48 -3.80 -9.16 -6.13
N THR A 49 -4.57 -8.57 -7.05
CA THR A 49 -4.19 -7.36 -7.77
C THR A 49 -4.03 -6.16 -6.83
N GLU A 50 -4.98 -5.97 -5.91
CA GLU A 50 -4.89 -4.91 -4.89
C GLU A 50 -3.66 -5.12 -3.99
N ILE A 51 -3.40 -6.36 -3.57
CA ILE A 51 -2.21 -6.71 -2.79
C ILE A 51 -0.91 -6.38 -3.56
N SER A 52 -0.81 -6.76 -4.84
CA SER A 52 0.39 -6.46 -5.64
C SER A 52 0.64 -4.96 -5.82
N VAL A 53 -0.42 -4.15 -5.93
CA VAL A 53 -0.29 -2.68 -5.96
C VAL A 53 0.23 -2.16 -4.62
N LEU A 54 -0.26 -2.68 -3.50
CA LEU A 54 0.19 -2.29 -2.16
C LEU A 54 1.65 -2.69 -1.91
N GLU A 55 2.05 -3.90 -2.28
CA GLU A 55 3.44 -4.36 -2.13
C GLU A 55 4.41 -3.50 -2.94
N ALA A 56 4.03 -3.10 -4.15
CA ALA A 56 4.83 -2.20 -4.98
C ALA A 56 4.86 -0.77 -4.42
N ALA A 57 3.72 -0.25 -3.97
CA ALA A 57 3.62 1.11 -3.43
C ALA A 57 4.44 1.28 -2.12
N PHE A 58 4.38 0.29 -1.24
CA PHE A 58 5.09 0.30 0.06
C PHE A 58 6.44 -0.43 0.04
N LYS A 59 6.86 -0.97 -1.11
CA LYS A 59 8.15 -1.67 -1.32
C LYS A 59 8.40 -2.83 -0.34
N LEU A 60 7.35 -3.60 -0.04
CA LEU A 60 7.39 -4.66 0.99
C LEU A 60 8.13 -5.93 0.53
N GLY A 61 8.34 -6.12 -0.78
CA GLY A 61 8.91 -7.34 -1.37
C GLY A 61 10.43 -7.54 -1.23
N GLY A 62 11.14 -6.73 -0.42
CA GLY A 62 12.62 -6.73 -0.36
C GLY A 62 13.24 -6.83 1.04
N GLN A 63 12.44 -6.90 2.10
CA GLN A 63 12.97 -6.94 3.48
C GLN A 63 13.36 -8.38 3.86
N ASN A 64 14.61 -8.78 3.58
CA ASN A 64 15.31 -9.99 4.04
C ASN A 64 14.47 -11.05 4.78
N THR A 65 13.92 -12.01 4.04
CA THR A 65 13.53 -13.34 4.56
C THR A 65 14.72 -14.17 5.05
N SER A 66 15.94 -13.62 4.94
CA SER A 66 17.23 -14.22 5.30
C SER A 66 17.49 -14.31 6.81
N LYS A 67 16.63 -13.76 7.69
CA LYS A 67 16.83 -13.77 9.17
C LYS A 67 15.94 -14.73 9.96
N MET A 68 15.12 -15.57 9.29
CA MET A 68 14.28 -16.59 9.93
C MET A 68 14.73 -18.03 9.65
N ARG A 69 16.05 -18.23 9.49
CA ARG A 69 16.68 -19.56 9.40
C ARG A 69 18.00 -19.56 10.15
N GLU A 70 17.94 -19.46 11.47
CA GLU A 70 18.93 -19.96 12.43
C GLU A 70 18.22 -20.37 13.71
#